data_AF-A0A4Q3LKQ5-F1
#
_entry.id   AF-A0A4Q3LKQ5-F1
#
_cell.length_a   1.000
_cell.length_b   1.000
_cell.length_c   1.000
_cell.angle_alpha   90.00
_cell.angle_beta   90.00
_cell.angle_gamma   90.00
#
_symmetry.space_group_name_H-M   'P 1'
#
loop_
_entity.id
_entity.type
_entity.pdbx_description
1 polymer ?
#
loop_
_entity_poly.entity_id
_entity_poly.type
_entity_poly.pdbx_seq_one_letter_code
_entity_poly.pdbx_strand_id
1 'polypeptide(L)'
;MNKQTGAWLAGLCLLGAVGGVAAQEETHRCDLADGRVVFQQTPCALADLVAPTPAPAPAAAVAKPAPAVRTVAPERPTSVPATTAVAPAPPPAVQRAEEEFVRPTRRKREVLALSAQLERCRADVPGFAEKSALVYAAWTRRHAAVLAEFDRQLAAKVRASRRGEAALPVGQCTDEWLRNIEPLSRMPDGRFATVEKTWQVFMGALMTGDRTTALSTMAGRANVRWKLRVEQMSDDDLRKIAASIRALKVQWGDDYAKEGLIADTDNRVVGIAFENVNEEWKITDWGGAATSVITP
;
A
#
# COMPACT_ATOMS: atom_id res chain seq x y z
N MET A 1 22.35 -14.04 -28.38
CA MET A 1 22.19 -12.96 -27.37
C MET A 1 23.54 -12.74 -26.69
N ASN A 2 24.00 -11.49 -26.61
CA ASN A 2 25.30 -11.14 -26.04
C ASN A 2 25.32 -11.43 -24.52
N LYS A 3 26.34 -12.11 -24.01
CA LYS A 3 26.50 -12.40 -22.56
C LYS A 3 26.43 -11.14 -21.67
N GLN A 4 26.63 -9.96 -22.25
CA GLN A 4 26.44 -8.68 -21.56
C GLN A 4 24.99 -8.46 -21.09
N THR A 5 23.95 -8.68 -21.91
CA THR A 5 22.55 -8.40 -21.51
C THR A 5 22.08 -9.20 -20.29
N GLY A 6 22.52 -10.45 -20.14
CA GLY A 6 22.22 -11.27 -18.96
C GLY A 6 22.93 -10.82 -17.68
N ALA A 7 24.07 -10.14 -17.77
CA ALA A 7 24.76 -9.54 -16.63
C ALA A 7 24.08 -8.26 -16.13
N TRP A 8 23.35 -7.54 -17.00
CA TRP A 8 22.67 -6.28 -16.65
C TRP A 8 21.46 -6.48 -15.73
N LEU A 9 20.67 -7.53 -15.93
CA LEU A 9 19.58 -7.91 -15.01
C LEU A 9 20.10 -8.47 -13.69
N ALA A 10 21.23 -9.19 -13.71
CA ALA A 10 21.89 -9.65 -12.48
C ALA A 10 22.46 -8.47 -11.66
N GLY A 11 22.97 -7.45 -12.33
CA GLY A 11 23.40 -6.17 -11.73
C GLY A 11 22.25 -5.33 -11.13
N LEU A 12 20.99 -5.68 -11.40
CA LEU A 12 19.84 -5.15 -10.68
C LEU A 12 19.74 -5.69 -9.24
N CYS A 13 20.33 -6.85 -8.97
CA CYS A 13 20.20 -7.61 -7.72
C CYS A 13 21.50 -7.83 -6.91
N LEU A 14 22.69 -7.80 -7.52
CA LEU A 14 23.89 -8.44 -6.95
C LEU A 14 24.88 -7.55 -6.15
N LEU A 15 24.52 -6.34 -5.71
CA LEU A 15 25.44 -5.48 -4.94
C LEU A 15 25.04 -5.24 -3.47
N GLY A 16 24.30 -6.17 -2.86
CA GLY A 16 23.81 -6.01 -1.48
C GLY A 16 23.68 -7.30 -0.68
N ALA A 17 24.67 -8.20 -0.70
CA ALA A 17 24.63 -9.43 0.11
C ALA A 17 25.92 -9.62 0.92
N VAL A 18 25.86 -9.31 2.22
CA VAL A 18 26.72 -9.92 3.23
C VAL A 18 25.83 -10.38 4.39
N GLY A 19 25.55 -11.69 4.43
CA GLY A 19 25.28 -12.50 5.63
C GLY A 19 23.90 -12.43 6.29
N GLY A 20 23.10 -13.49 6.13
CA GLY A 20 21.97 -13.83 7.01
C GLY A 20 21.13 -14.98 6.45
N VAL A 21 21.24 -16.18 7.04
CA VAL A 21 20.49 -17.38 6.63
C VAL A 21 19.15 -17.41 7.37
N ALA A 22 18.06 -17.07 6.68
CA ALA A 22 16.69 -17.33 7.12
C ALA A 22 16.12 -18.50 6.30
N ALA A 23 15.35 -19.37 6.94
CA ALA A 23 14.74 -20.55 6.33
C ALA A 23 13.85 -20.15 5.12
N GLN A 24 14.13 -20.78 3.97
CA GLN A 24 13.55 -20.49 2.65
C GLN A 24 12.20 -21.19 2.46
N GLU A 25 11.20 -20.47 1.95
CA GLU A 25 10.07 -21.08 1.23
C GLU A 25 10.32 -20.90 -0.28
N GLU A 26 10.61 -21.99 -0.99
CA GLU A 26 10.82 -21.97 -2.44
C GLU A 26 9.48 -21.81 -3.18
N THR A 27 9.29 -20.71 -3.90
CA THR A 27 8.16 -20.58 -4.83
C THR A 27 8.54 -21.08 -6.23
N HIS A 28 7.84 -22.11 -6.71
CA HIS A 28 7.98 -22.69 -8.04
C HIS A 28 7.00 -22.08 -9.05
N ARG A 29 7.47 -21.87 -10.29
CA ARG A 29 6.64 -21.45 -11.42
C ARG A 29 6.11 -22.69 -12.15
N CYS A 30 4.79 -22.82 -12.20
CA CYS A 30 4.10 -23.92 -12.87
C CYS A 30 3.37 -23.40 -14.11
N ASP A 31 3.80 -23.86 -15.28
CA ASP A 31 3.06 -23.63 -16.52
C ASP A 31 1.90 -24.64 -16.59
N LEU A 32 0.67 -24.13 -16.69
CA LEU A 32 -0.54 -24.94 -16.84
C LEU A 32 -0.78 -25.29 -18.32
N ALA A 33 -1.48 -26.39 -18.56
CA ALA A 33 -1.79 -26.88 -19.91
C ALA A 33 -2.63 -25.89 -20.76
N ASP A 34 -3.33 -24.96 -20.12
CA ASP A 34 -4.10 -23.89 -20.77
C ASP A 34 -3.27 -22.63 -21.09
N GLY A 35 -1.95 -22.69 -20.89
CA GLY A 35 -1.03 -21.58 -21.12
C GLY A 35 -0.98 -20.54 -20.00
N ARG A 36 -1.71 -20.73 -18.90
CA ARG A 36 -1.61 -19.88 -17.71
C ARG A 36 -0.39 -20.25 -16.87
N VAL A 37 0.10 -19.30 -16.09
CA VAL A 37 1.26 -19.49 -15.20
C VAL A 37 0.82 -19.28 -13.76
N VAL A 38 1.08 -20.26 -12.90
CA VAL A 38 0.81 -20.18 -11.46
C VAL A 38 2.13 -20.26 -10.71
N PHE A 39 2.20 -19.57 -9.57
CA PHE A 39 3.38 -19.62 -8.69
C PHE A 39 2.91 -20.21 -7.37
N GLN A 40 3.56 -21.27 -6.90
CA GLN A 40 3.17 -22.04 -5.72
C GLN A 40 4.39 -22.29 -4.85
N GLN A 41 4.21 -22.38 -3.53
CA GLN A 41 5.31 -22.70 -2.59
C GLN A 41 5.66 -24.20 -2.59
N THR A 42 4.84 -25.03 -3.24
CA THR A 42 5.10 -26.45 -3.44
C THR A 42 5.62 -26.68 -4.86
N PRO A 43 6.57 -27.62 -5.06
CA PRO A 43 7.00 -28.04 -6.39
C PRO A 43 5.80 -28.34 -7.26
N CYS A 44 5.85 -27.94 -8.53
CA CYS A 44 4.79 -28.22 -9.48
C CYS A 44 4.55 -29.72 -9.50
N ALA A 45 3.45 -30.17 -8.88
CA ALA A 45 3.05 -31.56 -8.95
C ALA A 45 2.95 -31.88 -10.44
N LEU A 46 3.82 -32.78 -10.92
CA LEU A 46 3.80 -33.31 -12.28
C LEU A 46 2.33 -33.55 -12.62
N ALA A 47 1.88 -32.86 -13.66
CA ALA A 47 0.52 -32.90 -14.15
C ALA A 47 0.20 -34.28 -14.76
N ASP A 48 0.18 -35.32 -13.93
CA ASP A 48 -0.56 -36.54 -14.19
C ASP A 48 -1.86 -36.45 -13.40
N LEU A 49 -2.90 -36.04 -14.11
CA LEU A 49 -4.21 -36.68 -14.16
C LEU A 49 -5.07 -35.83 -15.09
N VAL A 50 -4.94 -36.10 -16.40
CA VAL A 50 -6.04 -35.92 -17.34
C VAL A 50 -7.16 -36.84 -16.85
N ALA A 51 -8.03 -36.32 -15.99
CA ALA A 51 -9.31 -36.96 -15.75
C ALA A 51 -10.16 -36.76 -17.01
N PRO A 52 -10.70 -37.83 -17.62
CA PRO A 52 -11.61 -37.69 -18.76
C PRO A 52 -12.81 -36.84 -18.36
N THR A 53 -13.21 -35.96 -19.26
CA THR A 53 -14.38 -35.08 -19.14
C THR A 53 -15.60 -35.90 -18.70
N PRO A 54 -16.23 -35.60 -17.54
CA PRO A 54 -17.46 -36.28 -17.16
C PRO A 54 -18.58 -35.89 -18.14
N ALA A 55 -19.31 -36.91 -18.60
CA ALA A 55 -20.47 -36.77 -19.47
C ALA A 55 -21.52 -35.81 -18.86
N PRO A 56 -22.29 -35.08 -19.69
CA PRO A 56 -23.30 -34.14 -19.20
C PRO A 56 -24.40 -34.87 -18.42
N ALA A 57 -24.59 -34.48 -17.16
CA ALA A 57 -25.71 -34.94 -16.34
C ALA A 57 -27.03 -34.28 -16.81
N PRO A 58 -28.17 -35.00 -16.74
CA PRO A 58 -29.47 -34.47 -17.13
C PRO A 58 -29.96 -33.39 -16.16
N ALA A 59 -30.71 -32.43 -16.72
CA ALA A 59 -31.30 -31.31 -16.01
C ALA A 59 -32.16 -31.75 -14.82
N ALA A 60 -31.79 -31.31 -13.61
CA ALA A 60 -32.59 -31.49 -12.40
C ALA A 60 -33.48 -30.26 -12.17
N ALA A 61 -34.73 -30.56 -11.84
CA ALA A 61 -35.86 -29.65 -11.73
C ALA A 61 -35.75 -28.62 -10.59
N VAL A 62 -36.40 -27.49 -10.84
CA VAL A 62 -36.70 -26.39 -9.92
C VAL A 62 -37.43 -26.90 -8.67
N ALA A 63 -36.87 -26.64 -7.49
CA ALA A 63 -37.54 -26.86 -6.20
C ALA A 63 -37.91 -25.53 -5.52
N LYS A 64 -39.14 -25.53 -5.02
CA LYS A 64 -39.99 -24.47 -4.45
C LYS A 64 -39.54 -24.03 -3.04
N PRO A 65 -39.75 -22.76 -2.63
CA PRO A 65 -39.31 -22.26 -1.32
C PRO A 65 -40.28 -22.67 -0.19
N ALA A 66 -39.71 -22.95 1.00
CA ALA A 66 -40.43 -23.26 2.25
C ALA A 66 -40.57 -22.00 3.14
N PRO A 67 -41.59 -21.94 4.03
CA PRO A 67 -42.05 -20.71 4.68
C PRO A 67 -41.42 -20.45 6.06
N ALA A 68 -41.52 -19.18 6.48
CA ALA A 68 -41.03 -18.62 7.73
C ALA A 68 -41.69 -19.20 9.00
N VAL A 69 -40.88 -19.53 10.00
CA VAL A 69 -41.32 -19.91 11.35
C VAL A 69 -41.38 -18.66 12.24
N ARG A 70 -42.58 -18.41 12.77
CA ARG A 70 -42.92 -17.41 13.79
C ARG A 70 -42.48 -17.93 15.17
N THR A 71 -41.63 -17.19 15.88
CA THR A 71 -41.28 -17.51 17.27
C THR A 71 -42.17 -16.75 18.23
N VAL A 72 -42.80 -17.49 19.14
CA VAL A 72 -43.74 -17.07 20.17
C VAL A 72 -42.99 -16.54 21.39
N ALA A 73 -43.47 -15.42 21.96
CA ALA A 73 -42.99 -14.84 23.20
C ALA A 73 -43.52 -15.62 24.42
N PRO A 74 -42.70 -15.89 25.46
CA PRO A 74 -43.21 -16.42 26.71
C PRO A 74 -43.50 -15.33 27.76
N GLU A 75 -44.54 -15.66 28.52
CA GLU A 75 -45.25 -14.89 29.53
C GLU A 75 -44.44 -14.48 30.77
N ARG A 76 -44.98 -13.44 31.39
CA ARG A 76 -44.56 -12.71 32.58
C ARG A 76 -45.09 -13.40 33.85
N PRO A 77 -44.27 -13.61 34.90
CA PRO A 77 -44.79 -13.82 36.25
C PRO A 77 -44.95 -12.48 36.98
N THR A 78 -46.12 -12.35 37.62
CA THR A 78 -46.53 -11.27 38.52
C THR A 78 -45.94 -11.51 39.90
N SER A 79 -45.23 -10.52 40.47
CA SER A 79 -44.89 -10.48 41.90
C SER A 79 -45.12 -9.07 42.46
N VAL A 80 -45.74 -9.07 43.65
CA VAL A 80 -46.33 -7.96 44.42
C VAL A 80 -45.25 -7.31 45.31
N PRO A 81 -45.39 -6.03 45.76
CA PRO A 81 -44.27 -5.12 45.94
C PRO A 81 -43.65 -5.18 47.34
N ALA A 82 -42.32 -5.05 47.39
CA ALA A 82 -41.62 -4.64 48.61
C ALA A 82 -41.45 -3.12 48.59
N THR A 83 -41.93 -2.44 49.64
CA THR A 83 -41.76 -1.00 49.84
C THR A 83 -40.33 -0.71 50.28
N THR A 84 -39.43 -0.63 49.31
CA THR A 84 -38.06 -0.16 49.53
C THR A 84 -38.05 1.36 49.44
N ALA A 85 -37.48 2.03 50.45
CA ALA A 85 -37.26 3.46 50.45
C ALA A 85 -36.49 3.86 49.17
N VAL A 86 -37.17 4.62 48.30
CA VAL A 86 -36.64 5.08 47.03
C VAL A 86 -35.59 6.15 47.32
N ALA A 87 -34.31 5.76 47.26
CA ALA A 87 -33.25 6.72 47.02
C ALA A 87 -33.58 7.46 45.71
N PRO A 88 -33.41 8.80 45.65
CA PRO A 88 -33.69 9.55 44.43
C PRO A 88 -32.99 8.88 43.27
N ALA A 89 -33.78 8.47 42.27
CA ALA A 89 -33.28 7.78 41.10
C ALA A 89 -32.10 8.61 40.55
N PRO A 90 -30.91 8.01 40.35
CA PRO A 90 -29.83 8.72 39.68
C PRO A 90 -30.43 9.28 38.38
N PRO A 91 -30.16 10.56 38.05
CA PRO A 91 -30.66 11.15 36.81
C PRO A 91 -30.37 10.15 35.69
N PRO A 92 -31.34 9.90 34.79
CA PRO A 92 -31.19 8.88 33.76
C PRO A 92 -29.82 9.09 33.14
N ALA A 93 -28.96 8.08 33.26
CA ALA A 93 -27.63 8.13 32.70
C ALA A 93 -27.86 8.57 31.27
N VAL A 94 -27.44 9.80 30.95
CA VAL A 94 -27.53 10.31 29.60
C VAL A 94 -26.66 9.32 28.85
N GLN A 95 -27.30 8.37 28.19
CA GLN A 95 -26.72 7.60 27.12
C GLN A 95 -26.44 8.67 26.08
N ARG A 96 -25.35 9.41 26.29
CA ARG A 96 -24.63 10.09 25.22
C ARG A 96 -24.50 8.94 24.25
N ALA A 97 -25.29 8.98 23.18
CA ALA A 97 -25.07 8.16 22.03
C ALA A 97 -23.56 8.18 21.87
N GLU A 98 -22.93 7.03 22.11
CA GLU A 98 -21.53 6.87 21.78
C GLU A 98 -21.55 7.06 20.28
N GLU A 99 -21.43 8.33 19.85
CA GLU A 99 -21.27 8.74 18.47
C GLU A 99 -20.19 7.82 17.99
N GLU A 100 -20.59 6.82 17.20
CA GLU A 100 -19.79 5.65 16.86
C GLU A 100 -18.43 6.17 16.44
N PHE A 101 -17.45 6.04 17.34
CA PHE A 101 -16.21 6.78 17.19
C PHE A 101 -15.47 6.13 16.04
N VAL A 102 -15.66 6.65 14.84
CA VAL A 102 -15.06 6.11 13.64
C VAL A 102 -13.56 6.16 13.83
N ARG A 103 -12.96 5.00 14.05
CA ARG A 103 -11.52 4.90 14.27
C ARG A 103 -10.84 5.27 12.95
N PRO A 104 -10.02 6.34 12.89
CA PRO A 104 -9.40 6.72 11.63
C PRO A 104 -8.48 5.59 11.16
N THR A 105 -8.51 5.33 9.85
CA THR A 105 -7.56 4.41 9.22
C THR A 105 -6.12 4.87 9.46
N ARG A 106 -5.13 3.99 9.25
CA ARG A 106 -3.71 4.36 9.37
C ARG A 106 -3.39 5.62 8.56
N ARG A 107 -3.89 5.73 7.32
CA ARG A 107 -3.68 6.88 6.44
C ARG A 107 -4.29 8.16 6.98
N LYS A 108 -5.53 8.09 7.45
CA LYS A 108 -6.21 9.23 8.10
C LYS A 108 -5.44 9.69 9.35
N ARG A 109 -4.87 8.77 10.14
CA ARG A 109 -4.03 9.11 11.29
C ARG A 109 -2.74 9.86 10.91
N GLU A 110 -2.09 9.48 9.81
CA GLU A 110 -0.91 10.18 9.27
C GLU A 110 -1.26 11.60 8.82
N VAL A 111 -2.36 11.75 8.08
CA VAL A 111 -2.86 13.08 7.66
C VAL A 111 -3.12 13.97 8.89
N LEU A 112 -3.77 13.43 9.92
CA LEU A 112 -4.03 14.18 11.15
C LEU A 112 -2.75 14.54 11.92
N ALA A 113 -1.76 13.65 11.95
CA ALA A 113 -0.49 13.91 12.61
C ALA A 113 0.30 15.02 11.89
N LEU A 114 0.44 14.94 10.57
CA LEU A 114 1.13 15.94 9.76
C LEU A 114 0.41 17.29 9.78
N SER A 115 -0.93 17.28 9.73
CA SER A 115 -1.73 18.52 9.86
C SER A 115 -1.49 19.18 11.21
N ALA A 116 -1.55 18.42 12.31
CA ALA A 116 -1.30 18.97 13.63
C ALA A 116 0.11 19.56 13.77
N GLN A 117 1.10 18.95 13.12
CA GLN A 117 2.47 19.46 13.08
C GLN A 117 2.58 20.74 12.24
N LEU A 118 1.94 20.81 11.07
CA LEU A 118 1.90 22.01 10.23
C LEU A 118 1.27 23.18 10.98
N GLU A 119 0.12 22.97 11.63
CA GLU A 119 -0.55 23.99 12.45
C GLU A 119 0.36 24.52 13.56
N ARG A 120 1.06 23.61 14.25
CA ARG A 120 1.99 23.98 15.30
C ARG A 120 3.17 24.78 14.75
N CYS A 121 3.84 24.30 13.71
CA CYS A 121 4.98 25.01 13.11
C CYS A 121 4.59 26.41 12.63
N ARG A 122 3.41 26.54 12.01
CA ARG A 122 2.88 27.83 11.56
C ARG A 122 2.58 28.79 12.71
N ALA A 123 2.16 28.28 13.86
CA ALA A 123 1.83 29.12 15.03
C ALA A 123 3.06 29.47 15.89
N ASP A 124 4.00 28.53 16.03
CA ASP A 124 5.05 28.61 17.05
C ASP A 124 6.42 29.04 16.48
N VAL A 125 6.65 28.95 15.17
CA VAL A 125 7.94 29.27 14.53
C VAL A 125 7.85 30.55 13.70
N PRO A 126 8.56 31.64 14.09
CA PRO A 126 8.55 32.90 13.35
C PRO A 126 8.93 32.71 11.87
N GLY A 127 8.12 33.29 10.97
CA GLY A 127 8.34 33.25 9.51
C GLY A 127 7.94 31.93 8.83
N PHE A 128 7.56 30.89 9.58
CA PHE A 128 7.19 29.60 8.99
C PHE A 128 5.81 29.65 8.31
N ALA A 129 4.88 30.45 8.83
CA ALA A 129 3.55 30.60 8.26
C ALA A 129 3.59 31.16 6.83
N GLU A 130 4.44 32.16 6.59
CA GLU A 130 4.66 32.77 5.27
C GLU A 130 5.33 31.77 4.32
N LYS A 131 6.43 31.13 4.76
CA LYS A 131 7.17 30.16 3.93
C LYS A 131 6.34 28.94 3.53
N SER A 132 5.51 28.44 4.45
CA SER A 132 4.69 27.24 4.23
C SER A 132 3.34 27.52 3.56
N ALA A 133 2.99 28.78 3.27
CA ALA A 133 1.64 29.17 2.87
C ALA A 133 1.09 28.36 1.68
N LEU A 134 1.90 28.18 0.63
CA LEU A 134 1.50 27.43 -0.57
C LEU A 134 1.33 25.94 -0.29
N VAL A 135 2.28 25.32 0.41
CA VAL A 135 2.24 23.89 0.78
C VAL A 135 1.03 23.63 1.68
N TYR A 136 0.81 24.47 2.68
CA TYR A 136 -0.32 24.36 3.61
C TYR A 136 -1.67 24.53 2.91
N ALA A 137 -1.81 25.48 1.98
CA ALA A 137 -3.02 25.65 1.18
C ALA A 137 -3.31 24.44 0.28
N ALA A 138 -2.28 23.85 -0.34
CA ALA A 138 -2.42 22.64 -1.14
C ALA A 138 -2.82 21.43 -0.26
N TRP A 139 -2.14 21.25 0.86
CA TRP A 139 -2.38 20.21 1.85
C TRP A 139 -3.83 20.23 2.37
N THR A 140 -4.28 21.39 2.86
CA THR A 140 -5.63 21.58 3.40
C THR A 140 -6.70 21.35 2.36
N ARG A 141 -6.52 21.85 1.13
CA ARG A 141 -7.45 21.60 0.01
C ARG A 141 -7.58 20.12 -0.29
N ARG A 142 -6.46 19.42 -0.42
CA ARG A 142 -6.44 18.00 -0.75
C ARG A 142 -7.12 17.17 0.35
N HIS A 143 -6.76 17.43 1.60
CA HIS A 143 -7.21 16.62 2.73
C HIS A 143 -8.49 17.15 3.38
N ALA A 144 -9.17 18.12 2.77
CA ALA A 144 -10.34 18.81 3.33
C ALA A 144 -11.39 17.84 3.89
N ALA A 145 -11.72 16.77 3.17
CA ALA A 145 -12.68 15.77 3.62
C ALA A 145 -12.24 15.07 4.92
N VAL A 146 -10.97 14.66 5.02
CA VAL A 146 -10.42 14.00 6.22
C VAL A 146 -10.32 15.00 7.38
N LEU A 147 -9.90 16.23 7.11
CA LEU A 147 -9.78 17.26 8.15
C LEU A 147 -11.15 17.68 8.69
N ALA A 148 -12.17 17.73 7.84
CA ALA A 148 -13.56 17.99 8.26
C ALA A 148 -14.16 16.81 9.03
N GLU A 149 -13.93 15.57 8.59
CA GLU A 149 -14.42 14.35 9.26
C GLU A 149 -13.83 14.19 10.69
N PHE A 150 -12.60 14.66 10.91
CA PHE A 150 -11.86 14.44 12.17
C PHE A 150 -11.41 15.75 12.84
N ASP A 151 -12.18 16.82 12.72
CA ASP A 151 -11.83 18.16 13.24
C ASP A 151 -11.51 18.18 14.75
N ARG A 152 -12.32 17.50 15.57
CA ARG A 152 -12.15 17.39 17.03
C ARG A 152 -10.86 16.67 17.38
N GLN A 153 -10.52 15.61 16.64
CA GLN A 153 -9.28 14.85 16.85
C GLN A 153 -8.06 15.68 16.43
N LEU A 154 -8.15 16.42 15.33
CA LEU A 154 -7.11 17.34 14.90
C LEU A 154 -6.85 18.42 15.96
N ALA A 155 -7.91 19.08 16.45
CA ALA A 155 -7.80 20.10 17.50
C ALA A 155 -7.20 19.53 18.80
N ALA A 156 -7.54 18.29 19.17
CA ALA A 156 -6.92 17.61 20.30
C ALA A 156 -5.42 17.35 20.07
N LYS A 157 -5.04 16.88 18.87
CA LYS A 157 -3.63 16.66 18.50
C LYS A 157 -2.82 17.95 18.48
N VAL A 158 -3.36 19.05 17.96
CA VAL A 158 -2.68 20.37 17.98
C VAL A 158 -2.40 20.81 19.41
N ARG A 159 -3.38 20.69 20.32
CA ARG A 159 -3.20 21.01 21.74
C ARG A 159 -2.17 20.11 22.42
N ALA A 160 -2.20 18.80 22.18
CA ALA A 160 -1.21 17.86 22.72
C ALA A 160 0.21 18.16 22.18
N SER A 161 0.33 18.48 20.90
CA SER A 161 1.59 18.86 20.26
C SER A 161 2.18 20.13 20.87
N ARG A 162 1.35 21.13 21.18
CA ARG A 162 1.79 22.37 21.87
C ARG A 162 2.26 22.12 23.31
N ARG A 163 1.72 21.10 24.00
CA ARG A 163 2.18 20.66 25.32
C ARG A 163 3.44 19.78 25.27
N GLY A 164 3.92 19.42 24.08
CA GLY A 164 5.09 18.55 23.91
C GLY A 164 4.81 17.05 24.07
N GLU A 165 3.55 16.62 24.15
CA GLU A 165 3.18 15.23 24.46
C GLU A 165 3.30 14.27 23.25
N ALA A 166 3.20 14.80 22.03
CA ALA A 166 3.08 13.97 20.81
C ALA A 166 3.78 14.59 19.59
N ALA A 167 4.54 15.66 19.77
CA ALA A 167 5.11 16.40 18.66
C ALA A 167 6.56 16.01 18.40
N LEU A 168 6.89 15.96 17.11
CA LEU A 168 8.28 16.07 16.68
C LEU A 168 8.89 17.37 17.26
N PRO A 169 10.20 17.38 17.56
CA PRO A 169 10.88 18.56 18.09
C PRO A 169 10.62 19.79 17.22
N VAL A 170 10.45 20.98 17.82
CA VAL A 170 10.23 22.25 17.08
C VAL A 170 11.34 22.51 16.06
N GLY A 171 12.55 21.99 16.31
CA GLY A 171 13.67 22.00 15.36
C GLY A 171 13.43 21.25 14.04
N GLN A 172 12.29 20.57 13.87
CA GLN A 172 11.88 19.97 12.61
C GLN A 172 10.98 20.85 11.74
N CYS A 173 10.60 22.06 12.19
CA CYS A 173 9.90 23.04 11.36
C CYS A 173 10.89 23.74 10.39
N THR A 174 11.50 22.97 9.50
CA THR A 174 12.56 23.42 8.59
C THR A 174 12.09 23.43 7.14
N ASP A 175 12.84 24.11 6.27
CA ASP A 175 12.61 24.07 4.82
C ASP A 175 12.79 22.64 4.27
N GLU A 176 13.65 21.83 4.87
CA GLU A 176 13.81 20.41 4.53
C GLU A 176 12.55 19.60 4.84
N TRP A 177 11.95 19.83 6.00
CA TRP A 177 10.68 19.19 6.34
C TRP A 177 9.57 19.62 5.37
N LEU A 178 9.48 20.90 5.01
CA LEU A 178 8.54 21.36 3.98
C LEU A 178 8.75 20.68 2.63
N ARG A 179 10.01 20.47 2.19
CA ARG A 179 10.33 19.71 0.97
C ARG A 179 9.82 18.26 1.02
N ASN A 180 9.69 17.67 2.20
CA ASN A 180 9.13 16.33 2.37
C ASN A 180 7.60 16.33 2.38
N ILE A 181 6.96 17.43 2.81
CA ILE A 181 5.49 17.58 2.84
C ILE A 181 4.92 18.04 1.51
N GLU A 182 5.65 18.84 0.74
CA GLU A 182 5.20 19.37 -0.55
C GLU A 182 4.75 18.26 -1.53
N PRO A 183 5.52 17.17 -1.75
CA PRO A 183 5.06 16.04 -2.56
C PRO A 183 3.82 15.35 -2.01
N LEU A 184 3.57 15.45 -0.69
CA LEU A 184 2.37 14.92 -0.05
C LEU A 184 1.16 15.86 -0.16
N SER A 185 1.37 17.10 -0.59
CA SER A 185 0.33 18.13 -0.68
C SER A 185 -0.29 18.23 -2.07
N ARG A 186 0.41 17.74 -3.10
CA ARG A 186 -0.10 17.74 -4.49
C ARG A 186 -1.15 16.65 -4.71
N MET A 187 -2.07 16.87 -5.63
CA MET A 187 -3.00 15.82 -6.06
C MET A 187 -2.22 14.61 -6.63
N PRO A 188 -2.60 13.37 -6.28
CA PRO A 188 -1.95 12.19 -6.82
C PRO A 188 -2.18 12.10 -8.32
N ASP A 189 -1.15 11.71 -9.05
CA ASP A 189 -1.24 11.41 -10.46
C ASP A 189 -1.92 10.05 -10.66
N GLY A 190 -3.08 10.06 -11.32
CA GLY A 190 -3.90 8.87 -11.56
C GLY A 190 -3.21 7.80 -12.41
N ARG A 191 -2.10 8.14 -13.09
CA ARG A 191 -1.22 7.17 -13.77
C ARG A 191 -0.49 6.24 -12.80
N PHE A 192 -0.40 6.61 -11.53
CA PHE A 192 0.24 5.81 -10.48
C PHE A 192 -0.77 5.27 -9.45
N ALA A 193 -2.06 5.28 -9.76
CA ALA A 193 -3.11 4.88 -8.81
C ALA A 193 -3.06 3.38 -8.42
N THR A 194 -2.42 2.53 -9.22
CA THR A 194 -2.21 1.10 -8.92
C THR A 194 -0.79 0.69 -9.29
N VAL A 195 -0.33 -0.43 -8.71
CA VAL A 195 0.97 -1.04 -9.02
C VAL A 195 1.10 -1.33 -10.52
N GLU A 196 0.05 -1.88 -11.13
CA GLU A 196 0.02 -2.24 -12.54
C GLU A 196 0.12 -1.02 -13.44
N LYS A 197 -0.58 0.07 -13.11
CA LYS A 197 -0.47 1.32 -13.88
C LYS A 197 0.92 1.94 -13.77
N THR A 198 1.50 1.98 -12.56
CA THR A 198 2.88 2.45 -12.37
C THR A 198 3.86 1.60 -13.18
N TRP A 199 3.70 0.28 -13.15
CA TRP A 199 4.53 -0.63 -13.93
C TRP A 199 4.39 -0.41 -15.43
N GLN A 200 3.17 -0.24 -15.93
CA GLN A 200 2.92 0.08 -17.34
C GLN A 200 3.60 1.38 -17.77
N VAL A 201 3.51 2.43 -16.95
CA VAL A 201 4.20 3.71 -17.21
C VAL A 201 5.71 3.54 -17.22
N PHE A 202 6.26 2.79 -16.26
CA PHE A 202 7.68 2.50 -16.19
C PHE A 202 8.18 1.77 -17.44
N MET A 203 7.50 0.68 -17.83
CA MET A 203 7.83 -0.09 -19.02
C MET A 203 7.70 0.73 -20.30
N GLY A 204 6.64 1.53 -20.42
CA GLY A 204 6.45 2.46 -21.53
C GLY A 204 7.61 3.45 -21.65
N ALA A 205 8.00 4.05 -20.53
CA ALA A 205 9.11 5.00 -20.47
C ALA A 205 10.45 4.36 -20.87
N LEU A 206 10.73 3.14 -20.44
CA LEU A 206 11.92 2.40 -20.87
C LEU A 206 11.89 2.11 -22.38
N MET A 207 10.73 1.72 -22.93
CA MET A 207 10.56 1.44 -24.37
C MET A 207 10.76 2.70 -25.25
N THR A 208 10.45 3.89 -24.73
CA THR A 208 10.61 5.15 -25.47
C THR A 208 11.90 5.89 -25.15
N GLY A 209 12.71 5.41 -24.21
CA GLY A 209 13.90 6.12 -23.73
C GLY A 209 13.59 7.35 -22.86
N ASP A 210 12.36 7.48 -22.34
CA ASP A 210 11.95 8.60 -21.48
C ASP A 210 12.45 8.40 -20.04
N ARG A 211 13.68 8.85 -19.80
CA ARG A 211 14.37 8.74 -18.50
C ARG A 211 13.63 9.45 -17.38
N THR A 212 13.06 10.62 -17.66
CA THR A 212 12.36 11.44 -16.66
C THR A 212 11.10 10.74 -16.18
N THR A 213 10.30 10.22 -17.11
CA THR A 213 9.10 9.45 -16.75
C THR A 213 9.49 8.16 -16.03
N ALA A 214 10.52 7.44 -16.48
CA ALA A 214 10.99 6.23 -15.79
C ALA A 214 11.38 6.50 -14.34
N LEU A 215 12.17 7.55 -14.08
CA LEU A 215 12.57 7.94 -12.72
C LEU A 215 11.39 8.45 -11.87
N SER A 216 10.38 9.07 -12.49
CA SER A 216 9.17 9.51 -11.79
C SER A 216 8.33 8.36 -11.21
N THR A 217 8.53 7.13 -11.73
CA THR A 217 7.87 5.92 -11.22
C THR A 217 8.56 5.35 -9.97
N MET A 218 9.73 5.87 -9.60
CA MET A 218 10.54 5.35 -8.51
C MET A 218 10.51 6.25 -7.27
N ALA A 219 10.71 5.65 -6.11
CA ALA A 219 10.83 6.37 -4.84
C ALA A 219 12.06 5.89 -4.04
N GLY A 220 12.40 6.65 -3.00
CA GLY A 220 13.46 6.31 -2.04
C GLY A 220 14.82 6.00 -2.68
N ARG A 221 15.45 4.93 -2.20
CA ARG A 221 16.78 4.50 -2.65
C ARG A 221 16.78 3.95 -4.08
N ALA A 222 15.66 3.38 -4.54
CA ALA A 222 15.52 2.92 -5.91
C ALA A 222 15.72 4.07 -6.89
N ASN A 223 15.08 5.22 -6.63
CA ASN A 223 15.23 6.41 -7.47
C ASN A 223 16.70 6.85 -7.56
N VAL A 224 17.41 6.95 -6.43
CA VAL A 224 18.83 7.36 -6.39
C VAL A 224 19.71 6.39 -7.19
N ARG A 225 19.51 5.08 -6.96
CA ARG A 225 20.30 4.01 -7.61
C ARG A 225 20.04 3.96 -9.11
N TRP A 226 18.79 4.03 -9.52
CA TRP A 226 18.41 3.99 -10.93
C TRP A 226 18.74 5.28 -11.66
N LYS A 227 18.71 6.44 -11.00
CA LYS A 227 19.08 7.72 -11.61
C LYS A 227 20.47 7.65 -12.23
N LEU A 228 21.47 7.26 -11.44
CA LEU A 228 22.85 7.10 -11.92
C LEU A 228 22.95 6.14 -13.11
N ARG A 229 22.16 5.05 -13.08
CA ARG A 229 22.20 4.01 -14.12
C ARG A 229 21.50 4.43 -15.41
N VAL A 230 20.31 4.99 -15.31
CA VAL A 230 19.48 5.42 -16.45
C VAL A 230 20.12 6.60 -17.19
N GLU A 231 20.79 7.49 -16.47
CA GLU A 231 21.56 8.59 -17.07
C GLU A 231 22.75 8.09 -17.91
N GLN A 232 23.34 6.94 -17.57
CA GLN A 232 24.48 6.35 -18.28
C GLN A 232 24.10 5.39 -19.41
N MET A 233 22.86 4.88 -19.41
CA MET A 233 22.40 3.92 -20.41
C MET A 233 22.00 4.60 -21.70
N SER A 234 22.28 3.95 -22.83
CA SER A 234 21.74 4.36 -24.13
C SER A 234 20.23 4.07 -24.22
N ASP A 235 19.51 4.76 -25.10
CA ASP A 235 18.08 4.47 -25.33
C ASP A 235 17.86 3.04 -25.81
N ASP A 236 18.78 2.51 -26.61
CA ASP A 236 18.75 1.12 -27.08
C ASP A 236 18.88 0.13 -25.93
N ASP A 237 19.68 0.43 -24.91
CA ASP A 237 19.82 -0.44 -23.74
C ASP A 237 18.59 -0.37 -22.84
N LEU A 238 17.98 0.80 -22.68
CA LEU A 238 16.69 0.94 -21.98
C LEU A 238 15.59 0.11 -22.68
N ARG A 239 15.54 0.16 -24.02
CA ARG A 239 14.60 -0.66 -24.81
C ARG A 239 14.87 -2.16 -24.67
N LYS A 240 16.14 -2.58 -24.64
CA LYS A 240 16.51 -3.99 -24.41
C LYS A 240 16.08 -4.46 -23.02
N ILE A 241 16.24 -3.63 -21.99
CA ILE A 241 15.77 -3.94 -20.63
C ILE A 241 14.25 -4.13 -20.65
N ALA A 242 13.51 -3.22 -21.26
CA ALA A 242 12.06 -3.36 -21.37
C ALA A 242 11.64 -4.64 -22.11
N ALA A 243 12.27 -4.92 -23.26
CA ALA A 243 11.98 -6.10 -24.06
C ALA A 243 12.36 -7.42 -23.38
N SER A 244 13.31 -7.39 -22.44
CA SER A 244 13.70 -8.59 -21.67
C SER A 244 12.67 -8.97 -20.61
N ILE A 245 11.77 -8.07 -20.23
CA ILE A 245 10.78 -8.33 -19.17
C ILE A 245 9.47 -8.81 -19.81
N ARG A 246 9.07 -10.04 -19.47
CA ARG A 246 7.88 -10.68 -20.04
C ARG A 246 6.62 -10.41 -19.24
N ALA A 247 6.70 -10.47 -17.91
CA ALA A 247 5.52 -10.38 -17.06
C ALA A 247 5.85 -9.80 -15.68
N LEU A 248 4.88 -9.08 -15.13
CA LEU A 248 4.80 -8.71 -13.71
C LEU A 248 3.66 -9.51 -13.08
N LYS A 249 3.93 -10.14 -11.94
CA LYS A 249 2.91 -10.70 -11.05
C LYS A 249 3.01 -10.04 -9.68
N VAL A 250 1.98 -9.28 -9.30
CA VAL A 250 1.86 -8.74 -7.94
C VAL A 250 1.42 -9.88 -7.02
N GLN A 251 2.18 -10.17 -5.97
CA GLN A 251 1.91 -11.32 -5.08
C GLN A 251 1.00 -10.93 -3.93
N TRP A 252 1.44 -9.99 -3.09
CA TRP A 252 0.74 -9.61 -1.87
C TRP A 252 1.30 -8.30 -1.31
N GLY A 253 0.56 -7.69 -0.39
CA GLY A 253 0.92 -6.46 0.29
C GLY A 253 -0.27 -5.81 0.98
N ASP A 254 0.01 -4.74 1.72
CA ASP A 254 -1.01 -3.88 2.31
C ASP A 254 -1.25 -2.63 1.44
N ASP A 255 -1.93 -1.62 1.99
CA ASP A 255 -2.20 -0.36 1.29
C ASP A 255 -0.96 0.53 1.11
N TYR A 256 0.17 0.17 1.72
CA TYR A 256 1.40 0.95 1.78
C TYR A 256 2.56 0.30 1.05
N ALA A 257 2.63 -1.03 1.04
CA ALA A 257 3.70 -1.78 0.43
C ALA A 257 3.15 -3.02 -0.26
N LYS A 258 3.62 -3.27 -1.48
CA LYS A 258 3.30 -4.47 -2.25
C LYS A 258 4.55 -5.06 -2.85
N GLU A 259 4.56 -6.37 -2.95
CA GLU A 259 5.62 -7.12 -3.59
C GLU A 259 5.14 -7.68 -4.92
N GLY A 260 6.04 -7.71 -5.88
CA GLY A 260 5.82 -8.29 -7.19
C GLY A 260 7.00 -9.14 -7.63
N LEU A 261 6.72 -10.04 -8.56
CA LEU A 261 7.72 -10.83 -9.25
C LEU A 261 7.74 -10.43 -10.72
N ILE A 262 8.94 -10.21 -11.23
CA ILE A 262 9.21 -9.97 -12.64
C ILE A 262 9.81 -11.23 -13.23
N ALA A 263 9.24 -11.72 -14.32
CA ALA A 263 9.84 -12.80 -15.11
C ALA A 263 10.49 -12.21 -16.38
N ASP A 264 11.76 -12.53 -16.60
CA ASP A 264 12.47 -12.17 -17.83
C ASP A 264 12.30 -13.22 -18.95
N THR A 265 12.91 -12.97 -20.11
CA THR A 265 12.90 -13.90 -21.26
C THR A 265 13.66 -15.20 -21.01
N ASP A 266 14.58 -15.21 -20.06
CA ASP A 266 15.37 -16.37 -19.65
C ASP A 266 14.66 -17.15 -18.51
N ASN A 267 13.39 -16.83 -18.23
CA ASN A 267 12.56 -17.34 -17.12
C ASN A 267 13.16 -17.10 -15.73
N ARG A 268 14.10 -16.17 -15.59
CA ARG A 268 14.60 -15.74 -14.28
C ARG A 268 13.53 -14.89 -13.62
N VAL A 269 13.36 -15.09 -12.32
CA VAL A 269 12.39 -14.38 -11.51
C VAL A 269 13.12 -13.42 -10.58
N VAL A 270 12.75 -12.15 -10.63
CA VAL A 270 13.33 -11.09 -9.80
C VAL A 270 12.22 -10.44 -8.97
N GLY A 271 12.45 -10.29 -7.67
CA GLY A 271 11.56 -9.56 -6.77
C GLY A 271 11.63 -8.05 -7.03
N ILE A 272 10.47 -7.39 -6.99
CA ILE A 272 10.31 -5.94 -7.04
C ILE A 272 9.36 -5.49 -5.94
N ALA A 273 9.68 -4.38 -5.27
CA ALA A 273 8.83 -3.80 -4.25
C ALA A 273 8.17 -2.52 -4.79
N PHE A 274 6.96 -2.26 -4.32
CA PHE A 274 6.21 -1.05 -4.56
C PHE A 274 5.80 -0.43 -3.23
N GLU A 275 5.91 0.87 -3.11
CA GLU A 275 5.40 1.64 -1.97
C GLU A 275 4.35 2.64 -2.42
N ASN A 276 3.30 2.81 -1.61
CA ASN A 276 2.30 3.84 -1.82
C ASN A 276 2.80 5.14 -1.19
N VAL A 277 3.44 5.97 -2.02
CA VAL A 277 3.85 7.31 -1.64
C VAL A 277 2.79 8.25 -2.18
N ASN A 278 2.10 8.91 -1.28
CA ASN A 278 1.15 9.94 -1.66
C ASN A 278 -0.09 9.46 -2.44
N GLU A 279 -0.59 8.25 -2.18
CA GLU A 279 -1.65 7.61 -3.01
C GLU A 279 -1.17 7.29 -4.44
N GLU A 280 0.14 7.42 -4.69
CA GLU A 280 0.81 6.97 -5.91
C GLU A 280 1.68 5.75 -5.57
N TRP A 281 1.47 4.64 -6.28
CA TRP A 281 2.38 3.51 -6.19
C TRP A 281 3.69 3.85 -6.91
N LYS A 282 4.80 3.61 -6.24
CA LYS A 282 6.16 3.83 -6.75
C LYS A 282 6.99 2.58 -6.60
N ILE A 283 7.86 2.32 -7.57
CA ILE A 283 8.86 1.26 -7.50
C ILE A 283 9.90 1.67 -6.44
N THR A 284 10.19 0.76 -5.51
CA THR A 284 11.18 0.98 -4.46
C THR A 284 12.14 -0.20 -4.36
N ASP A 285 13.19 -0.02 -3.56
CA ASP A 285 14.16 -1.08 -3.34
C ASP A 285 13.53 -2.17 -2.50
N TRP A 286 13.78 -3.42 -2.85
CA TRP A 286 13.45 -4.54 -1.98
C TRP A 286 14.26 -4.37 -0.69
N GLY A 287 13.58 -3.99 0.38
CA GLY A 287 14.20 -3.66 1.66
C GLY A 287 14.77 -4.91 2.34
N GLY A 288 15.96 -5.34 1.94
CA GLY A 288 16.88 -6.11 2.81
C GLY A 288 16.42 -7.50 3.30
N ALA A 289 15.34 -8.08 2.82
CA ALA A 289 15.18 -9.53 2.90
C ALA A 289 15.91 -10.13 1.70
N ALA A 290 17.01 -10.84 1.97
CA ALA A 290 17.99 -11.34 1.02
C ALA A 290 17.41 -11.73 -0.35
N THR A 291 17.99 -11.21 -1.43
CA THR A 291 17.81 -11.74 -2.78
C THR A 291 18.26 -13.20 -2.79
N SER A 292 17.34 -14.12 -2.54
CA SER A 292 17.56 -15.54 -2.73
C SER A 292 17.64 -15.78 -4.24
N VAL A 293 18.86 -16.02 -4.72
CA VAL A 293 19.07 -16.57 -6.07
C VAL A 293 18.44 -17.96 -6.06
N ILE A 294 17.27 -18.10 -6.66
CA ILE A 294 16.67 -19.39 -6.96
C ILE A 294 17.62 -20.05 -7.95
N THR A 295 18.47 -20.94 -7.45
CA THR A 295 19.37 -21.75 -8.26
C THR A 295 18.63 -23.07 -8.51
N PRO A 296 18.46 -23.51 -9.77
CA PRO A 296 17.73 -24.72 -10.10
C PRO A 296 18.37 -25.99 -9.54
#